data_AF-A0A833QXM1-F1
#
_entry.id   AF-A0A833QXM1-F1
#
_cell.length_a   1.000
_cell.length_b   1.000
_cell.length_c   1.000
_cell.angle_alpha   90.00
_cell.angle_beta   90.00
_cell.angle_gamma   90.00
#
_symmetry.space_group_name_H-M   'P 1'
#
loop_
_entity.id
_entity.type
_entity.pdbx_description
1 polymer ?
#
loop_
_entity_poly.entity_id
_entity_poly.type
_entity_poly.pdbx_seq_one_letter_code
_entity_poly.pdbx_strand_id
1 'polypeptide(L)'
;MKPSPLFTFFLLSLIFFYTAPSAVSLTCRPTELTPCAGAILYSLPPSDACCTKLREQRPCLCQYKKDPSLQGYVNSKNSKKVATACGVPTPSC
;
A
#
# COMPACT_ATOMS: atom_id res chain seq x y z
N MET A 1 -26.92 33.18 24.89
CA MET A 1 -27.38 33.07 23.49
C MET A 1 -27.18 31.62 23.05
N LYS A 2 -28.27 30.86 22.82
CA LYS A 2 -28.19 29.45 22.41
C LYS A 2 -28.07 29.41 20.87
N PRO A 3 -27.05 28.76 20.29
CA PRO A 3 -26.93 28.66 18.84
C PRO A 3 -28.12 27.88 18.27
N SER A 4 -28.70 28.38 17.18
CA SER A 4 -29.84 27.75 16.51
C SER A 4 -29.49 26.34 16.02
N PRO A 5 -30.42 25.38 16.10
CA PRO A 5 -30.19 24.00 15.70
C PRO A 5 -29.80 23.87 14.21
N LEU A 6 -30.29 24.78 13.37
CA LEU A 6 -29.93 24.88 11.95
C LEU A 6 -28.46 25.25 11.72
N PHE A 7 -27.90 26.11 12.58
CA PHE A 7 -26.51 26.53 12.48
C PHE A 7 -25.57 25.38 12.86
N THR A 8 -25.94 24.61 13.89
CA THR A 8 -25.21 23.39 14.27
C THR A 8 -25.28 22.30 13.19
N PHE A 9 -26.43 22.10 12.54
CA PHE A 9 -26.54 21.12 11.44
C PHE A 9 -25.71 21.51 10.22
N PHE A 10 -25.67 22.80 9.88
CA PHE A 10 -24.86 23.31 8.77
C PHE A 10 -23.36 23.10 9.03
N LEU A 11 -22.89 23.41 10.24
CA LEU A 11 -21.50 23.17 10.66
C LEU A 11 -21.14 21.68 10.64
N LEU A 12 -22.01 20.80 11.16
CA LEU A 12 -21.81 19.36 11.13
C LEU A 12 -21.72 18.79 9.70
N SER A 13 -22.51 19.34 8.78
CA SER A 13 -22.48 18.92 7.37
C SER A 13 -21.15 19.30 6.68
N LEU A 14 -20.62 20.50 6.96
CA LEU A 14 -19.35 20.95 6.38
C LEU A 14 -18.15 20.11 6.83
N ILE A 15 -18.14 19.66 8.09
CA ILE A 15 -17.04 18.88 8.65
C ILE A 15 -16.97 17.49 7.99
N PHE A 16 -18.11 16.89 7.65
CA PHE A 16 -18.17 15.55 7.06
C PHE A 16 -17.60 15.49 5.63
N PHE A 17 -17.77 16.56 4.84
CA PHE A 17 -17.20 16.65 3.49
C PHE A 17 -15.68 16.94 3.48
N TYR A 18 -15.14 17.52 4.54
CA TYR A 18 -13.72 17.86 4.61
C TYR A 18 -12.83 16.65 4.96
N THR A 19 -13.39 15.63 5.61
CA THR A 19 -12.70 14.37 5.90
C THR A 19 -12.74 13.42 4.70
N ALA A 20 -12.30 13.87 3.53
CA ALA A 20 -11.85 12.93 2.51
C ALA A 20 -10.42 12.50 2.89
N PRO A 21 -10.15 11.20 3.17
CA PRO A 21 -8.77 10.76 3.26
C PRO A 21 -8.12 11.14 1.93
N SER A 22 -7.12 12.01 1.97
CA SER A 22 -6.28 12.32 0.83
C SER A 22 -5.67 11.00 0.38
N ALA A 23 -6.33 10.34 -0.57
CA ALA A 23 -5.81 9.18 -1.23
C ALA A 23 -4.55 9.68 -1.93
N VAL A 24 -3.39 9.41 -1.33
CA VAL A 24 -2.13 9.48 -2.05
C VAL A 24 -2.39 8.60 -3.27
N SER A 25 -2.41 9.23 -4.45
CA SER A 25 -2.52 8.52 -5.72
C SER A 25 -1.22 7.75 -5.90
N LEU A 26 -1.09 6.65 -5.16
CA LEU A 26 -0.03 5.67 -5.35
C LEU A 26 -0.31 5.05 -6.69
N THR A 27 0.42 5.50 -7.70
CA THR A 27 0.42 4.83 -8.99
C THR A 27 1.02 3.44 -8.76
N CYS A 28 0.21 2.40 -8.93
CA CYS A 28 0.66 1.02 -8.81
C CYS A 28 1.66 0.71 -9.93
N ARG A 29 2.95 0.94 -9.63
CA ARG A 29 4.08 0.73 -10.53
C ARG A 29 5.01 -0.33 -9.94
N PRO A 30 5.07 -1.54 -10.54
CA PRO A 30 5.99 -2.59 -10.10
C PRO A 30 7.46 -2.14 -10.07
N THR A 31 7.84 -1.17 -10.91
CA THR A 31 9.19 -0.61 -10.98
C THR A 31 9.62 0.09 -9.68
N GLU A 32 8.69 0.53 -8.84
CA GLU A 32 9.01 1.06 -7.51
C GLU A 32 9.59 -0.01 -6.58
N LEU A 33 9.37 -1.30 -6.89
CA LEU A 33 9.90 -2.44 -6.14
C LEU A 33 11.28 -2.91 -6.66
N THR A 34 11.89 -2.20 -7.60
CA THR A 34 13.27 -2.47 -8.08
C THR A 34 14.29 -2.66 -6.94
N PRO A 35 14.25 -1.88 -5.83
CA PRO A 35 15.16 -2.10 -4.69
C PRO A 35 15.03 -3.50 -4.05
N CYS A 36 13.91 -4.19 -4.25
CA CYS A 36 13.68 -5.55 -3.77
C CYS A 36 14.19 -6.64 -4.72
N ALA A 37 14.61 -6.29 -5.95
CA ALA A 37 15.00 -7.28 -6.96
C ALA A 37 16.12 -8.20 -6.46
N GLY A 38 17.14 -7.67 -5.79
CA GLY A 38 18.23 -8.47 -5.22
C GLY A 38 17.73 -9.48 -4.18
N ALA A 39 16.78 -9.06 -3.33
CA ALA A 39 16.21 -9.91 -2.30
C ALA A 39 15.28 -11.01 -2.89
N ILE A 40 14.54 -10.68 -3.95
CA ILE A 40 13.64 -11.63 -4.61
C ILE A 40 14.40 -12.62 -5.48
N LEU A 41 15.30 -12.14 -6.34
CA LEU A 41 15.98 -12.96 -7.35
C LEU A 41 17.12 -13.78 -6.76
N TYR A 42 17.89 -13.21 -5.82
CA TYR A 42 19.10 -13.82 -5.28
C TYR A 42 18.98 -14.20 -3.80
N SER A 43 17.80 -14.06 -3.19
CA SER A 43 17.54 -14.36 -1.78
C SER A 43 18.45 -13.57 -0.80
N LEU A 44 18.89 -12.38 -1.21
CA LEU A 44 19.63 -11.45 -0.36
C LEU A 44 18.72 -10.83 0.73
N PRO A 45 19.29 -10.33 1.84
CA PRO A 45 18.51 -9.56 2.80
C PRO A 45 17.90 -8.31 2.14
N PRO A 46 16.63 -7.96 2.44
CA PRO A 46 16.01 -6.76 1.89
C PRO A 46 16.66 -5.50 2.47
N SER A 47 16.83 -4.49 1.63
CA SER A 47 17.28 -3.16 2.06
C SER A 47 16.15 -2.35 2.70
N ASP A 48 16.49 -1.29 3.44
CA ASP A 48 15.51 -0.36 3.99
C ASP A 48 14.66 0.30 2.90
N ALA A 49 15.28 0.61 1.75
CA ALA A 49 14.60 1.14 0.58
C ALA A 49 13.58 0.13 0.03
N CYS A 50 13.93 -1.16 -0.05
CA CYS A 50 13.00 -2.22 -0.43
C CYS A 50 11.80 -2.27 0.53
N CYS A 51 12.04 -2.34 1.83
CA CYS A 51 10.95 -2.44 2.79
C CYS A 51 10.04 -1.20 2.81
N THR A 52 10.62 -0.01 2.63
CA THR A 52 9.87 1.24 2.53
C THR A 52 8.95 1.23 1.31
N LYS A 53 9.50 0.92 0.13
CA LYS A 53 8.74 0.85 -1.12
C LYS A 53 7.68 -0.25 -1.11
N LEU A 54 7.98 -1.40 -0.50
CA LEU A 54 7.03 -2.50 -0.37
C LEU A 54 5.83 -2.14 0.51
N ARG A 55 6.07 -1.41 1.62
CA ARG A 55 4.99 -0.90 2.49
C ARG A 55 4.14 0.15 1.78
N GLU A 56 4.76 1.08 1.06
CA GLU A 56 4.05 2.07 0.23
C GLU A 56 3.15 1.37 -0.80
N GLN A 57 3.63 0.31 -1.44
CA GLN A 57 2.92 -0.42 -2.50
C GLN A 57 1.92 -1.47 -1.99
N ARG A 58 1.70 -1.59 -0.67
CA ARG A 58 0.77 -2.56 -0.08
C ARG A 58 -0.62 -2.61 -0.75
N PRO A 59 -1.32 -1.49 -1.04
CA PRO A 59 -2.63 -1.55 -1.68
C PRO A 59 -2.59 -2.15 -3.10
N CYS A 60 -1.44 -2.10 -3.77
CA CYS A 60 -1.25 -2.58 -5.13
C CYS A 60 -0.89 -4.06 -5.23
N LEU A 61 -0.52 -4.72 -4.12
CA LEU A 61 -0.01 -6.10 -4.14
C LEU A 61 -1.01 -7.11 -4.71
N CYS A 62 -2.31 -6.89 -4.52
CA CYS A 62 -3.35 -7.72 -5.12
C CYS A 62 -3.41 -7.58 -6.64
N GLN A 63 -3.22 -6.37 -7.14
CA GLN A 63 -3.16 -6.12 -8.58
C GLN A 63 -1.95 -6.82 -9.18
N TYR A 64 -0.78 -6.73 -8.53
CA TYR A 64 0.43 -7.43 -8.99
C TYR A 64 0.29 -8.96 -8.94
N LYS A 65 -0.42 -9.49 -7.94
CA LYS A 65 -0.69 -10.94 -7.86
C LYS A 65 -1.59 -11.43 -9.00
N LYS A 66 -2.52 -10.60 -9.47
CA LYS A 66 -3.45 -10.91 -10.56
C LYS A 66 -2.84 -10.72 -11.95
N ASP A 67 -1.75 -9.97 -12.05
CA ASP A 67 -1.03 -9.77 -13.31
C ASP A 67 -0.23 -11.04 -13.68
N PRO A 68 -0.54 -11.72 -14.81
CA PRO A 68 0.15 -12.93 -15.22
C PRO A 68 1.66 -12.75 -15.46
N SER A 69 2.10 -11.53 -15.79
CA SER A 69 3.52 -11.21 -16.00
C SER A 69 4.30 -11.08 -14.69
N LEU A 70 3.60 -10.80 -13.59
CA LEU A 70 4.20 -10.56 -12.27
C LEU A 70 3.97 -11.70 -11.28
N GLN A 71 2.97 -12.56 -11.52
CA GLN A 71 2.57 -13.63 -10.61
C GLN A 71 3.74 -14.53 -10.19
N GLY A 72 4.67 -14.83 -11.09
CA GLY A 72 5.84 -15.69 -10.81
C GLY A 72 6.76 -15.05 -9.77
N TYR A 73 6.96 -13.75 -9.85
CA TYR A 73 7.74 -12.99 -8.87
C TYR A 73 6.97 -12.87 -7.55
N VAL A 74 5.71 -12.43 -7.59
CA VAL A 74 4.90 -12.16 -6.39
C VAL A 74 4.64 -13.43 -5.56
N ASN A 75 4.39 -14.57 -6.22
CA ASN A 75 4.10 -15.83 -5.53
C ASN A 75 5.35 -16.63 -5.13
N SER A 76 6.55 -16.18 -5.52
CA SER A 76 7.80 -16.87 -5.21
C SER A 76 8.06 -17.00 -3.71
N LYS A 77 8.81 -18.03 -3.31
CA LYS A 77 9.21 -18.24 -1.91
C LYS A 77 10.01 -17.05 -1.37
N ASN A 78 10.86 -16.44 -2.20
CA ASN A 78 11.68 -15.30 -1.80
C ASN A 78 10.82 -14.03 -1.59
N SER A 79 9.85 -13.75 -2.45
CA SER A 79 8.91 -12.63 -2.23
C SER A 79 8.13 -12.76 -0.93
N LYS A 80 7.70 -13.97 -0.57
CA LYS A 80 7.06 -14.23 0.72
C LYS A 80 8.01 -13.96 1.90
N LYS A 81 9.27 -14.40 1.81
CA LYS A 81 10.30 -14.09 2.83
C LYS A 81 10.54 -12.59 2.96
N VAL A 82 10.65 -11.87 1.85
CA VAL A 82 10.84 -10.41 1.83
C VAL A 82 9.66 -9.71 2.48
N ALA A 83 8.43 -10.11 2.16
CA ALA A 83 7.22 -9.56 2.77
C ALA A 83 7.23 -9.77 4.30
N THR A 84 7.57 -10.97 4.77
CA THR A 84 7.72 -11.25 6.22
C THR A 84 8.82 -10.41 6.86
N ALA A 85 10.01 -10.33 6.25
CA ALA A 85 11.14 -9.57 6.78
C ALA A 85 10.84 -8.06 6.86
N CYS A 86 10.09 -7.53 5.91
CA CYS A 86 9.70 -6.11 5.88
C CYS A 86 8.43 -5.79 6.69
N GLY A 87 7.80 -6.79 7.34
CA GLY A 87 6.57 -6.61 8.12
C GLY A 87 5.33 -6.33 7.26
N VAL A 88 5.33 -6.75 6.00
CA VAL A 88 4.20 -6.58 5.06
C VAL A 88 3.40 -7.87 5.02
N PRO A 89 2.16 -7.91 5.52
CA PRO A 89 1.34 -9.11 5.48
C PRO A 89 0.96 -9.44 4.04
N THR A 90 0.87 -10.73 3.74
CA THR A 90 0.40 -11.19 2.43
C THR A 90 -1.08 -10.87 2.31
N PRO A 91 -1.52 -10.13 1.26
CA PRO A 91 -2.92 -9.77 1.13
C PRO A 91 -3.78 -10.98 0.76
N SER A 92 -4.95 -11.09 1.37
CA SER A 92 -6.01 -11.99 0.94
C SER A 92 -6.75 -11.36 -0.23
N CYS A 93 -6.36 -11.76 -1.42
CA CYS A 93 -7.00 -11.53 -2.69
C CYS A 93 -6.90 -12.82 -3.51
#